data_AF-A0A6P8Q801-F1
#
_entry.id   AF-A0A6P8Q801-F1
#
_cell.length_a   1.000
_cell.length_b   1.000
_cell.length_c   1.000
_cell.angle_alpha   90.00
_cell.angle_beta   90.00
_cell.angle_gamma   90.00
#
_symmetry.space_group_name_H-M   'P 1'
#
loop_
_entity.id
_entity.type
_entity.pdbx_description
1 polymer ?
#
loop_
_entity_poly.entity_id
_entity_poly.type
_entity_poly.pdbx_seq_one_letter_code
_entity_poly.pdbx_strand_id
1 'polypeptide(L)'
;MRRESGPSTSRDSGPSTSGNPGPSASRRKTRTPRRVTVARSPPPAPAGRPSSRRPRATRRRYRPGARALMEIRHYQKTTELLIRKLPFSRLVREICLLFTRGYDYQWQSMALLALQEKAATPGPPSRYR
;
A
#
# COMPACT_ATOMS: atom_id res chain seq x y z
N MET A 1 -23.71 -12.56 60.63
CA MET A 1 -23.74 -14.00 61.02
C MET A 1 -24.38 -14.75 59.86
N ARG A 2 -23.90 -15.88 59.34
CA ARG A 2 -22.78 -16.78 59.69
C ARG A 2 -21.88 -17.05 58.45
N ARG A 3 -20.70 -17.64 58.68
CA ARG A 3 -19.76 -18.18 57.67
C ARG A 3 -20.00 -19.68 57.52
N GLU A 4 -19.65 -20.29 56.38
CA GLU A 4 -19.09 -21.67 56.31
C GLU A 4 -18.18 -21.83 55.06
N SER A 5 -17.51 -22.98 54.80
CA SER A 5 -16.18 -23.32 55.37
C SER A 5 -15.26 -24.21 54.45
N GLY A 6 -15.36 -24.18 53.12
CA GLY A 6 -14.55 -25.05 52.20
C GLY A 6 -15.27 -26.34 51.75
N PRO A 7 -14.60 -27.34 51.10
CA PRO A 7 -13.16 -27.61 51.09
C PRO A 7 -12.49 -27.70 49.69
N SER A 8 -11.18 -27.97 49.69
CA SER A 8 -10.30 -28.03 48.50
C SER A 8 -9.75 -29.44 48.23
N THR A 9 -9.86 -29.94 46.99
CA THR A 9 -9.02 -30.99 46.37
C THR A 9 -8.92 -30.64 44.86
N SER A 10 -7.79 -30.59 44.14
CA SER A 10 -6.47 -31.26 44.12
C SER A 10 -6.39 -32.49 43.20
N ARG A 11 -5.52 -32.37 42.18
CA ARG A 11 -4.98 -33.40 41.24
C ARG A 11 -5.87 -33.93 40.10
N ASP A 12 -5.51 -33.54 38.87
CA ASP A 12 -5.03 -34.48 37.84
C ASP A 12 -4.11 -33.70 36.86
N SER A 13 -2.81 -34.01 36.78
CA SER A 13 -2.16 -34.95 35.84
C SER A 13 -2.37 -34.59 34.37
N GLY A 14 -1.34 -34.09 33.68
CA GLY A 14 -1.36 -33.88 32.23
C GLY A 14 -0.74 -35.05 31.46
N PRO A 15 -0.47 -34.87 30.15
CA PRO A 15 0.67 -35.54 29.54
C PRO A 15 1.67 -34.53 28.95
N SER A 16 2.93 -34.71 29.33
CA SER A 16 4.08 -34.09 28.67
C SER A 16 4.34 -34.72 27.31
N THR A 17 4.23 -33.95 26.22
CA THR A 17 4.79 -34.34 24.91
C THR A 17 6.18 -33.74 24.71
N SER A 18 7.10 -34.62 24.37
CA SER A 18 8.54 -34.40 24.32
C SER A 18 9.05 -33.85 22.98
N GLY A 19 10.27 -33.33 23.02
CA GLY A 19 11.25 -33.58 21.95
C GLY A 19 11.12 -32.75 20.67
N ASN A 20 11.75 -31.57 20.66
CA ASN A 20 12.14 -30.90 19.42
C ASN A 20 13.32 -31.68 18.76
N PRO A 21 13.18 -32.26 17.55
CA PRO A 21 14.24 -33.04 16.93
C PRO A 21 15.26 -32.14 16.23
N GLY A 22 16.47 -32.04 16.78
CA GLY A 22 17.60 -31.39 16.10
C GLY A 22 18.07 -32.21 14.88
N PRO A 23 18.40 -31.58 13.74
CA PRO A 23 18.85 -32.30 12.55
C PRO A 23 20.31 -32.74 12.68
N SER A 24 20.53 -33.98 13.12
CA SER A 24 21.82 -34.68 12.97
C SER A 24 21.75 -35.66 11.81
N ALA A 25 22.15 -35.20 10.62
CA ALA A 25 22.29 -36.06 9.42
C ALA A 25 23.77 -36.10 9.00
N SER A 26 24.45 -37.16 9.43
CA SER A 26 25.84 -37.42 9.08
C SER A 26 26.01 -37.65 7.57
N ARG A 27 26.86 -36.86 6.89
CA ARG A 27 27.34 -37.19 5.55
C ARG A 27 28.87 -37.25 5.51
N ARG A 28 29.36 -38.47 5.28
CA ARG A 28 30.76 -38.88 5.44
C ARG A 28 31.64 -38.53 4.23
N LYS A 29 32.74 -37.83 4.52
CA LYS A 29 34.06 -37.81 3.85
C LYS A 29 34.15 -38.20 2.36
N THR A 30 34.63 -37.27 1.54
CA THR A 30 35.72 -37.53 0.58
C THR A 30 36.92 -36.64 0.94
N ARG A 31 38.12 -37.25 1.03
CA ARG A 31 39.41 -36.58 1.31
C ARG A 31 40.36 -36.89 0.16
N THR A 32 40.76 -35.89 -0.61
CA THR A 32 41.83 -35.96 -1.62
C THR A 32 42.55 -34.60 -1.68
N PRO A 33 43.82 -34.54 -2.14
CA PRO A 33 44.87 -34.00 -1.26
C PRO A 33 45.24 -32.52 -1.45
N ARG A 34 45.85 -31.98 -0.40
CA ARG A 34 46.48 -30.65 -0.31
C ARG A 34 47.79 -30.63 -1.10
N ARG A 35 47.87 -29.81 -2.17
CA ARG A 35 49.14 -29.46 -2.84
C ARG A 35 49.79 -28.26 -2.13
N VAL A 36 51.10 -28.30 -1.94
CA VAL A 36 51.90 -27.26 -1.24
C VAL A 36 53.05 -26.82 -2.15
N THR A 37 53.40 -25.52 -2.09
CA THR A 37 54.39 -24.77 -2.92
C THR A 37 54.09 -24.72 -4.44
N VAL A 38 54.50 -23.71 -5.21
CA VAL A 38 55.55 -22.65 -5.07
C VAL A 38 54.96 -21.25 -5.34
N ALA A 39 55.65 -20.19 -4.91
CA ALA A 39 55.17 -18.81 -4.92
C ALA A 39 55.44 -18.00 -6.22
N ARG A 40 54.69 -16.89 -6.34
CA ARG A 40 55.07 -15.59 -6.95
C ARG A 40 54.98 -15.41 -8.48
N SER A 41 53.84 -14.85 -8.92
CA SER A 41 53.74 -13.84 -9.98
C SER A 41 52.60 -12.87 -9.64
N PRO A 42 52.76 -11.54 -9.78
CA PRO A 42 51.68 -10.57 -9.52
C PRO A 42 50.64 -10.57 -10.66
N PRO A 43 49.34 -10.36 -10.37
CA PRO A 43 48.33 -10.18 -11.41
C PRO A 43 48.52 -8.82 -12.12
N PRO A 44 48.19 -8.71 -13.43
CA PRO A 44 48.26 -7.45 -14.15
C PRO A 44 47.26 -6.43 -13.59
N ALA A 45 47.63 -5.15 -13.58
CA ALA A 45 46.79 -4.07 -13.09
C ALA A 45 45.47 -3.98 -13.91
N PRO A 46 44.31 -3.78 -13.26
CA PRO A 46 43.05 -3.64 -13.97
C PRO A 46 43.02 -2.30 -14.72
N ALA A 47 43.17 -2.38 -16.04
CA ALA A 47 42.96 -1.24 -16.93
C ALA A 47 41.49 -0.78 -16.89
N GLY A 48 41.28 0.53 -16.95
CA GLY A 48 39.96 1.13 -17.14
C GLY A 48 39.09 1.13 -15.88
N ARG A 49 39.09 2.25 -15.15
CA ARG A 49 38.05 2.57 -14.16
C ARG A 49 36.80 3.05 -14.91
N PRO A 50 35.71 2.26 -15.06
CA PRO A 50 34.45 2.84 -15.47
C PRO A 50 34.03 3.82 -14.38
N SER A 51 33.69 5.05 -14.76
CA SER A 51 33.14 6.00 -13.81
C SER A 51 31.88 5.41 -13.19
N SER A 52 31.62 5.74 -11.92
CA SER A 52 30.41 5.31 -11.22
C SER A 52 29.18 5.97 -11.86
N ARG A 53 28.69 5.38 -12.95
CA ARG A 53 27.34 5.62 -13.46
C ARG A 53 26.38 5.10 -12.41
N ARG A 54 26.02 5.98 -11.47
CA ARG A 54 24.78 5.88 -10.68
C ARG A 54 23.71 5.25 -11.58
N PRO A 55 23.12 4.09 -11.23
CA PRO A 55 22.05 3.53 -12.03
C PRO A 55 20.93 4.57 -12.06
N ARG A 56 20.70 5.16 -13.25
CA ARG A 56 19.65 6.15 -13.47
C ARG A 56 18.34 5.49 -13.08
N ALA A 57 17.76 5.90 -11.95
CA ALA A 57 16.63 5.25 -11.33
C ALA A 57 15.54 4.97 -12.39
N THR A 58 15.36 3.69 -12.71
CA THR A 58 14.44 3.27 -13.77
C THR A 58 13.04 3.63 -13.29
N ARG A 59 12.38 4.56 -13.98
CA ARG A 59 11.02 5.00 -13.62
C ARG A 59 10.12 3.77 -13.64
N ARG A 60 9.72 3.30 -12.45
CA ARG A 60 8.97 2.06 -12.24
C ARG A 60 7.64 2.13 -13.00
N ARG A 61 7.57 1.43 -14.14
CA ARG A 61 6.38 1.42 -15.00
C ARG A 61 5.31 0.53 -14.36
N TYR A 62 4.11 1.10 -14.16
CA TYR A 62 2.96 0.34 -13.70
C TYR A 62 2.47 -0.62 -14.78
N ARG A 63 1.94 -1.78 -14.37
CA ARG A 63 1.21 -2.68 -15.29
C ARG A 63 -0.06 -1.95 -15.81
N PRO A 64 -0.53 -2.23 -17.04
CA PRO A 64 -1.83 -1.77 -17.51
C PRO A 64 -2.94 -2.09 -16.49
N GLY A 65 -3.91 -1.19 -16.34
CA GLY A 65 -4.98 -1.31 -15.33
C GLY A 65 -4.56 -1.05 -13.87
N ALA A 66 -3.29 -1.25 -13.49
CA ALA A 66 -2.86 -1.09 -12.10
C ALA A 66 -3.01 0.35 -11.57
N ARG A 67 -2.80 1.37 -12.42
CA ARG A 67 -3.08 2.77 -12.07
C ARG A 67 -4.57 3.04 -11.87
N ALA A 68 -5.41 2.61 -12.80
CA ALA A 68 -6.86 2.75 -12.70
C ALA A 68 -7.40 2.13 -11.40
N LEU A 69 -6.95 0.92 -11.03
CA LEU A 69 -7.35 0.27 -9.77
C LEU A 69 -6.82 0.95 -8.50
N MET A 70 -5.80 1.80 -8.58
CA MET A 70 -5.36 2.64 -7.47
C MET A 70 -6.18 3.94 -7.42
N GLU A 71 -6.42 4.55 -8.57
CA GLU A 71 -7.19 5.80 -8.72
C GLU A 71 -8.67 5.58 -8.33
N ILE A 72 -9.28 4.45 -8.73
CA ILE A 72 -10.62 4.02 -8.27
C ILE A 72 -10.67 3.88 -6.74
N ARG A 73 -9.70 3.15 -6.14
CA ARG A 73 -9.64 2.97 -4.68
C ARG A 73 -9.34 4.26 -3.91
N HIS A 74 -8.65 5.20 -4.55
CA HIS A 74 -8.40 6.52 -3.98
C HIS A 74 -9.70 7.34 -3.97
N TYR A 75 -10.33 7.56 -5.12
CA TYR A 75 -11.56 8.38 -5.24
C TYR A 75 -12.81 7.76 -4.60
N GLN A 76 -12.84 6.44 -4.37
CA GLN A 76 -13.87 5.80 -3.54
C GLN A 76 -13.64 6.00 -2.03
N LYS A 77 -12.41 6.35 -1.62
CA LYS A 77 -12.04 6.62 -0.22
C LYS A 77 -12.03 8.11 0.10
N THR A 78 -11.68 8.97 -0.86
CA THR A 78 -11.59 10.43 -0.70
C THR A 78 -12.74 11.12 -1.43
N THR A 79 -13.44 12.02 -0.74
CA THR A 79 -14.53 12.82 -1.31
C THR A 79 -14.01 14.09 -1.98
N GLU A 80 -13.03 13.95 -2.88
CA GLU A 80 -12.47 15.07 -3.63
C GLU A 80 -13.33 15.43 -4.85
N LEU A 81 -13.44 16.72 -5.14
CA LEU A 81 -14.18 17.21 -6.30
C LEU A 81 -13.41 16.88 -7.60
N LEU A 82 -13.90 15.86 -8.32
CA LEU A 82 -13.27 15.36 -9.56
C LEU A 82 -13.29 16.39 -10.71
N ILE A 83 -14.26 17.29 -10.72
CA ILE A 83 -14.37 18.38 -11.71
C ILE A 83 -13.70 19.64 -11.16
N ARG A 84 -12.89 20.32 -11.99
CA ARG A 84 -12.23 21.58 -11.58
C ARG A 84 -13.26 22.69 -11.36
N LYS A 85 -13.06 23.50 -10.32
CA LYS A 85 -14.00 24.57 -9.90
C LYS A 85 -14.29 25.61 -11.00
N LEU A 86 -13.27 26.06 -11.75
CA LEU A 86 -13.44 27.09 -12.78
C LEU A 86 -14.38 26.67 -13.94
N PRO A 87 -14.16 25.57 -14.67
CA PRO A 87 -15.09 25.15 -15.73
C PRO A 87 -16.50 24.85 -15.20
N PHE A 88 -16.63 24.26 -14.00
CA PHE A 88 -17.94 24.06 -13.38
C PHE A 88 -18.67 25.40 -13.12
N SER A 89 -17.96 26.40 -12.58
CA SER A 89 -18.55 27.73 -12.32
C SER A 89 -18.96 28.48 -13.59
N ARG A 90 -18.31 28.23 -14.73
CA ARG A 90 -18.71 28.79 -16.03
C ARG A 90 -20.00 28.14 -16.51
N LEU A 91 -20.07 26.80 -16.47
CA LEU A 91 -21.26 26.03 -16.85
C LEU A 91 -22.50 26.44 -16.04
N VAL A 92 -22.38 26.61 -14.72
CA VAL A 92 -23.51 27.05 -13.88
C VAL A 92 -24.00 28.44 -14.30
N ARG A 93 -23.09 29.39 -14.59
CA ARG A 93 -23.47 30.74 -15.04
C ARG A 93 -24.13 30.72 -16.42
N GLU A 94 -23.59 29.95 -17.36
CA GLU A 94 -24.13 29.75 -18.70
C GLU A 94 -25.57 29.20 -18.63
N ILE A 95 -25.79 28.14 -17.85
CA ILE A 95 -27.13 27.56 -17.64
C ILE A 95 -28.09 28.58 -17.02
N CYS A 96 -27.66 29.35 -16.02
CA CYS A 96 -28.55 30.33 -15.39
C CYS A 96 -28.91 31.50 -16.31
N LEU A 97 -28.01 31.96 -17.17
CA LEU A 97 -28.31 33.00 -18.16
C LEU A 97 -29.47 32.61 -19.09
N LEU A 98 -29.61 31.31 -19.43
CA LEU A 98 -30.72 30.79 -20.25
C LEU A 98 -32.09 30.97 -19.58
N PHE A 99 -32.18 30.85 -18.24
CA PHE A 99 -33.43 30.98 -17.50
C PHE A 99 -33.74 32.42 -17.08
N THR A 100 -32.71 33.25 -16.96
CA THR A 100 -32.76 34.54 -16.27
C THR A 100 -32.90 35.75 -17.21
N ARG A 101 -33.19 35.51 -18.50
CA ARG A 101 -33.46 36.55 -19.53
C ARG A 101 -32.38 37.65 -19.59
N GLY A 102 -31.13 37.28 -19.37
CA GLY A 102 -29.97 38.19 -19.44
C GLY A 102 -29.65 38.98 -18.16
N TYR A 103 -30.23 38.66 -17.01
CA TYR A 103 -29.80 39.25 -15.73
C TYR A 103 -28.63 38.47 -15.07
N ASP A 104 -27.60 39.19 -14.64
CA ASP A 104 -26.39 38.60 -14.03
C ASP A 104 -26.52 38.41 -12.52
N TYR A 105 -26.66 37.16 -12.06
CA TYR A 105 -26.63 36.85 -10.62
C TYR A 105 -25.22 36.85 -10.03
N GLN A 106 -25.10 37.38 -8.81
CA GLN A 106 -23.92 37.20 -7.97
C GLN A 106 -23.97 35.83 -7.28
N TRP A 107 -22.88 35.07 -7.39
CA TRP A 107 -22.78 33.71 -6.87
C TRP A 107 -21.92 33.64 -5.62
N GLN A 108 -22.47 33.09 -4.54
CA GLN A 108 -21.68 32.71 -3.36
C GLN A 108 -20.76 31.53 -3.71
N SER A 109 -19.52 31.58 -3.24
CA SER A 109 -18.53 30.52 -3.45
C SER A 109 -18.99 29.17 -2.84
N MET A 110 -19.63 29.21 -1.67
CA MET A 110 -20.19 28.01 -1.02
C MET A 110 -21.37 27.41 -1.79
N ALA A 111 -22.23 28.24 -2.41
CA ALA A 111 -23.35 27.75 -3.22
C ALA A 111 -22.86 26.97 -4.46
N LEU A 112 -21.81 27.47 -5.12
CA LEU A 112 -21.19 26.75 -6.24
C LEU A 112 -20.55 25.41 -5.82
N LEU A 113 -19.97 25.34 -4.62
CA LEU A 113 -19.45 24.07 -4.07
C LEU A 113 -20.58 23.09 -3.73
N ALA A 114 -21.63 23.55 -3.05
CA ALA A 114 -22.78 22.72 -2.69
C ALA A 114 -23.50 22.15 -3.93
N LEU A 115 -23.67 22.95 -4.99
CA LEU A 115 -24.17 22.47 -6.29
C LEU A 115 -23.27 21.38 -6.87
N GLN A 116 -21.95 21.57 -6.80
CA GLN A 116 -20.99 20.59 -7.31
C GLN A 116 -21.02 19.29 -6.50
N GLU A 117 -21.14 19.37 -5.17
CA GLU A 117 -21.28 18.21 -4.30
C GLU A 117 -22.55 17.43 -4.61
N LYS A 118 -23.70 18.09 -4.78
CA LYS A 118 -24.96 17.42 -5.12
C LYS A 118 -24.96 16.82 -6.53
N ALA A 119 -24.30 17.45 -7.49
CA ALA A 119 -24.15 16.90 -8.84
C ALA A 119 -23.17 15.71 -8.90
N ALA A 120 -22.12 15.72 -8.08
CA ALA A 120 -21.05 14.71 -8.10
C ALA A 120 -21.25 13.54 -7.12
N THR A 121 -22.19 13.65 -6.16
CA THR A 121 -22.51 12.58 -5.21
C THR A 121 -23.63 11.70 -5.77
N PRO A 122 -23.34 10.54 -6.38
CA PRO A 122 -24.37 9.50 -6.51
C PRO A 122 -24.87 9.14 -5.11
N GLY A 123 -26.15 8.79 -4.99
CA GLY A 123 -26.79 8.50 -3.71
C GLY A 123 -26.01 7.49 -2.87
N PRO A 124 -26.18 7.50 -1.53
CA PRO A 124 -25.43 6.62 -0.63
C PRO A 124 -25.49 5.19 -1.14
N PRO A 125 -24.35 4.47 -1.20
CA PRO A 125 -24.32 3.13 -1.78
C PRO A 125 -25.34 2.28 -1.04
N SER A 126 -26.40 1.87 -1.76
CA SER A 126 -27.48 1.09 -1.18
C SER A 126 -26.87 -0.15 -0.57
N ARG A 127 -26.90 -0.21 0.76
CA ARG A 127 -26.48 -1.39 1.53
C ARG A 127 -27.58 -2.42 1.35
N TYR A 128 -27.59 -3.04 0.18
CA TYR A 128 -28.49 -4.13 -0.12
C TYR A 128 -28.26 -5.26 0.90
N ARG A 129 -29.39 -5.69 1.45
CA ARG A 129 -29.58 -6.70 2.49
C ARG A 129 -29.35 -8.11 1.96
#